data_AF-X1DQ43-F1
#
_entry.id   AF-X1DQ43-F1
#
_cell.length_a   1.000
_cell.length_b   1.000
_cell.length_c   1.000
_cell.angle_alpha   90.00
_cell.angle_beta   90.00
_cell.angle_gamma   90.00
#
_symmetry.space_group_name_H-M   'P 1'
#
loop_
_entity.id
_entity.type
_entity.pdbx_description
1 polymer ?
#
loop_
_entity_poly.entity_id
_entity_poly.type
_entity_poly.pdbx_seq_one_letter_code
_entity_poly.pdbx_strand_id
1 'polypeptide(L)'
;MGIELSAVGNHEFDWGVDRIIKWAEDGGFTFVCTNIYDIRTNEPVDWAEPFAIIEREGVKIGFIGLATPETAYKAHKARVANYEFRDPVEIITEWLPKVKDAGADIIIALTHLGSFQDKEGNITGEAAALCEVDGVDAVISGHTHKSVCGLVNNKPLVQAYKYGRSFAKLTFIFDENNRLVSAEPALDHLYARADTLKDDANMLAIYERYDEELGPVLGKVLGKTTVELDHDRY
;
A
#
# COMPACT_ATOMS: atom_id res chain seq x y z
N MET A 1 10.51 -3.20 11.99
CA MET A 1 10.34 -3.10 10.52
C MET A 1 10.54 -1.69 9.99
N GLY A 2 10.37 -0.62 10.79
CA GLY A 2 10.71 0.74 10.36
C GLY A 2 9.78 1.28 9.26
N ILE A 3 8.51 0.94 9.33
CA ILE A 3 7.49 1.43 8.39
C ILE A 3 7.24 2.89 8.73
N GLU A 4 7.33 3.77 7.74
CA GLU A 4 7.09 5.21 7.92
C GLU A 4 5.70 5.60 7.44
N LEU A 5 5.29 5.08 6.27
CA LEU A 5 4.01 5.38 5.64
C LEU A 5 3.28 4.09 5.24
N SER A 6 1.95 4.14 5.28
CA SER A 6 1.08 3.11 4.69
C SER A 6 -0.03 3.77 3.89
N ALA A 7 -0.34 3.22 2.71
CA ALA A 7 -1.61 3.52 2.06
C ALA A 7 -2.76 2.95 2.90
N VAL A 8 -3.93 3.58 2.81
CA VAL A 8 -5.17 3.00 3.33
C VAL A 8 -5.72 2.02 2.31
N GLY A 9 -5.98 0.78 2.74
CA GLY A 9 -6.66 -0.24 1.95
C GLY A 9 -8.11 -0.46 2.37
N ASN A 10 -8.79 -1.36 1.66
CA ASN A 10 -10.20 -1.62 1.91
C ASN A 10 -10.42 -2.37 3.23
N HIS A 11 -9.43 -3.15 3.69
CA HIS A 11 -9.53 -3.95 4.92
C HIS A 11 -9.27 -3.14 6.20
N GLU A 12 -8.69 -1.94 6.10
CA GLU A 12 -8.60 -1.03 7.25
C GLU A 12 -9.99 -0.64 7.80
N PHE A 13 -11.02 -0.71 6.94
CA PHE A 13 -12.42 -0.46 7.32
C PHE A 13 -13.09 -1.66 8.01
N ASP A 14 -12.45 -2.83 8.13
CA ASP A 14 -13.08 -4.04 8.68
C ASP A 14 -13.34 -4.00 10.19
N TRP A 15 -12.83 -2.99 10.88
CA TRP A 15 -13.09 -2.79 12.32
C TRP A 15 -13.49 -1.35 12.67
N GLY A 16 -13.78 -0.53 11.66
CA GLY A 16 -14.17 0.86 11.81
C GLY A 16 -12.98 1.83 11.88
N VAL A 17 -13.21 3.08 11.50
CA VAL A 17 -12.17 4.11 11.31
C VAL A 17 -11.42 4.44 12.60
N ASP A 18 -12.08 4.36 13.76
CA ASP A 18 -11.44 4.59 15.07
C ASP A 18 -10.21 3.67 15.29
N ARG A 19 -10.20 2.48 14.67
CA ARG A 19 -9.06 1.55 14.76
C ARG A 19 -7.89 1.97 13.87
N ILE A 20 -8.16 2.62 12.74
CA ILE A 20 -7.14 3.06 11.79
C ILE A 20 -6.16 4.02 12.47
N ILE A 21 -6.70 5.03 13.16
CA ILE A 21 -5.90 5.98 13.96
C ILE A 21 -5.04 5.24 14.98
N LYS A 22 -5.67 4.29 15.70
CA LYS A 22 -4.97 3.56 16.76
C LYS A 22 -3.84 2.69 16.21
N TRP A 23 -4.01 2.07 15.05
CA TRP A 23 -2.96 1.26 14.41
C TRP A 23 -1.79 2.10 13.92
N ALA A 24 -2.04 3.29 13.39
CA ALA A 24 -0.99 4.24 13.04
C ALA A 24 -0.16 4.63 14.28
N GLU A 25 -0.83 4.96 15.39
CA GLU A 25 -0.17 5.27 16.67
C GLU A 25 0.66 4.09 17.20
N ASP A 26 0.06 2.90 17.28
CA ASP A 26 0.71 1.70 17.84
C ASP A 26 1.86 1.20 16.95
N GLY A 27 1.72 1.34 15.63
CA GLY A 27 2.73 0.95 14.65
C GLY A 27 3.81 1.99 14.40
N GLY A 28 3.62 3.23 14.86
CA GLY A 28 4.56 4.33 14.66
C GLY A 28 4.71 4.75 13.20
N PHE A 29 3.64 4.68 12.42
CA PHE A 29 3.61 5.04 11.00
C PHE A 29 2.43 5.96 10.70
N THR A 30 2.49 6.65 9.56
CA THR A 30 1.40 7.53 9.10
C THR A 30 0.62 6.86 7.98
N PHE A 31 -0.71 6.85 8.09
CA PHE A 31 -1.55 6.54 6.95
C PHE A 31 -1.58 7.73 5.99
N VAL A 32 -1.38 7.46 4.71
CA VAL A 32 -1.59 8.43 3.63
C VAL A 32 -2.80 8.04 2.79
N CYS A 33 -3.70 8.99 2.54
CA CYS A 33 -4.85 8.81 1.66
C CYS A 33 -5.45 10.15 1.21
N THR A 34 -5.51 10.38 -0.09
CA THR A 34 -6.00 11.63 -0.69
C THR A 34 -7.43 11.51 -1.22
N ASN A 35 -7.84 10.33 -1.68
CA ASN A 35 -9.09 10.16 -2.47
C ASN A 35 -10.28 9.63 -1.65
N ILE A 36 -10.18 9.62 -0.33
CA ILE A 36 -11.32 9.34 0.55
C ILE A 36 -11.78 10.67 1.15
N TYR A 37 -13.02 11.03 0.84
CA TYR A 37 -13.63 12.29 1.27
C TYR A 37 -14.73 12.02 2.30
N ASP A 38 -14.81 12.85 3.34
CA ASP A 38 -15.98 12.86 4.22
C ASP A 38 -17.12 13.59 3.51
N ILE A 39 -18.24 12.89 3.30
CA ILE A 39 -19.40 13.41 2.57
C ILE A 39 -19.98 14.67 3.25
N ARG A 40 -19.82 14.80 4.56
CA ARG A 40 -20.39 15.90 5.35
C ARG A 40 -19.62 17.19 5.15
N THR A 41 -18.31 17.11 5.01
CA THR A 41 -17.42 18.27 4.87
C THR A 41 -17.04 18.52 3.41
N ASN A 42 -17.14 17.49 2.56
CA ASN A 42 -16.62 17.49 1.20
C ASN A 42 -15.09 17.74 1.13
N GLU A 43 -14.37 17.34 2.19
CA GLU A 43 -12.92 17.42 2.31
C GLU A 43 -12.30 16.02 2.43
N PRO A 44 -11.00 15.85 2.13
CA PRO A 44 -10.29 14.61 2.46
C PRO A 44 -10.45 14.27 3.94
N VAL A 45 -10.43 12.98 4.24
CA VAL A 45 -10.52 12.49 5.63
C VAL A 45 -9.40 13.05 6.52
N ASP A 46 -9.71 13.31 7.79
CA ASP A 46 -8.81 13.92 8.77
C ASP A 46 -7.95 12.92 9.54
N TRP A 47 -8.24 11.63 9.43
CA TRP A 47 -7.55 10.53 10.11
C TRP A 47 -6.40 9.91 9.29
N ALA A 48 -6.17 10.40 8.07
CA ALA A 48 -5.03 10.07 7.23
C ALA A 48 -4.49 11.36 6.59
N GLU A 49 -3.18 11.41 6.38
CA GLU A 49 -2.58 12.55 5.69
C GLU A 49 -2.84 12.46 4.18
N PRO A 50 -3.21 13.54 3.48
CA PRO A 50 -3.42 13.47 2.04
C PRO A 50 -2.13 13.12 1.30
N PHE A 51 -0.99 13.63 1.78
CA PHE A 51 0.34 13.27 1.28
C PHE A 51 1.39 13.46 2.38
N ALA A 52 2.58 12.91 2.17
CA ALA A 52 3.74 13.12 3.04
C ALA A 52 4.98 13.47 2.22
N ILE A 53 5.88 14.27 2.79
CA ILE A 53 7.22 14.51 2.24
C ILE A 53 8.23 13.83 3.16
N ILE A 54 9.07 12.96 2.60
CA ILE A 54 10.20 12.36 3.30
C ILE A 54 11.48 12.82 2.63
N GLU A 55 12.39 13.42 3.42
CA GLU A 55 13.70 13.82 2.93
C GLU A 55 14.74 12.73 3.20
N ARG A 56 15.52 12.36 2.18
CA ARG A 56 16.65 11.43 2.28
C ARG A 56 17.81 11.99 1.48
N GLU A 57 18.95 12.16 2.13
CA GLU A 57 20.19 12.64 1.49
C GLU A 57 19.99 13.95 0.68
N GLY A 58 19.10 14.84 1.15
CA GLY A 58 18.81 16.11 0.48
C GLY A 58 17.80 16.02 -0.67
N VAL A 59 17.22 14.84 -0.95
CA VAL A 59 16.13 14.65 -1.90
C VAL A 59 14.81 14.53 -1.15
N LYS A 60 13.82 15.35 -1.54
CA LYS A 60 12.47 15.35 -0.99
C LYS A 60 11.55 14.47 -1.82
N ILE A 61 11.07 13.40 -1.21
CA ILE A 61 10.21 12.40 -1.84
C ILE A 61 8.78 12.65 -1.38
N GLY A 62 7.91 13.04 -2.31
CA GLY A 62 6.48 13.17 -2.06
C GLY A 62 5.78 11.83 -2.19
N PHE A 63 4.93 11.50 -1.23
CA PHE A 63 4.09 10.30 -1.24
C PHE A 63 2.63 10.70 -1.25
N ILE A 64 1.91 10.39 -2.32
CA ILE A 64 0.46 10.60 -2.42
C ILE A 64 -0.24 9.27 -2.14
N GLY A 65 -1.09 9.25 -1.13
CA GLY A 65 -1.83 8.06 -0.71
C GLY A 65 -3.10 7.85 -1.52
N LEU A 66 -3.39 6.65 -2.02
CA LEU A 66 -4.66 6.38 -2.72
C LEU A 66 -5.26 5.03 -2.32
N ALA A 67 -6.57 5.01 -2.11
CA ALA A 67 -7.35 3.80 -1.83
C ALA A 67 -8.22 3.42 -3.03
N THR A 68 -8.48 2.13 -3.22
CA THR A 68 -9.36 1.68 -4.30
C THR A 68 -10.82 2.13 -4.07
N PRO A 69 -11.50 2.71 -5.08
CA PRO A 69 -12.94 2.98 -5.02
C PRO A 69 -13.78 1.74 -4.74
N GLU A 70 -13.24 0.54 -5.00
CA GLU A 70 -13.91 -0.71 -4.67
C GLU A 70 -14.27 -0.86 -3.19
N THR A 71 -13.56 -0.15 -2.31
CA THR A 71 -13.82 -0.13 -0.87
C THR A 71 -15.27 0.23 -0.55
N ALA A 72 -15.89 1.12 -1.32
CA ALA A 72 -17.28 1.55 -1.12
C ALA A 72 -18.29 0.39 -1.17
N TYR A 73 -17.98 -0.70 -1.89
CA TYR A 73 -18.86 -1.85 -2.02
C TYR A 73 -18.26 -3.18 -1.54
N LYS A 74 -16.95 -3.26 -1.30
CA LYS A 74 -16.28 -4.44 -0.71
C LYS A 74 -16.22 -4.39 0.81
N ALA A 75 -16.17 -3.20 1.42
CA ALA A 75 -16.22 -3.06 2.87
C ALA A 75 -17.66 -3.16 3.38
N HIS A 76 -17.80 -3.34 4.69
CA HIS A 76 -19.12 -3.33 5.34
C HIS A 76 -19.79 -1.95 5.17
N LYS A 77 -20.92 -1.88 4.45
CA LYS A 77 -21.61 -0.63 4.08
C LYS A 77 -21.75 0.39 5.22
N ALA A 78 -22.14 -0.05 6.41
CA ALA A 78 -22.32 0.84 7.56
C ALA A 78 -21.03 1.56 8.01
N ARG A 79 -19.85 0.99 7.70
CA ARG A 79 -18.55 1.53 8.10
C ARG A 79 -17.99 2.53 7.09
N VAL A 80 -18.52 2.51 5.86
CA VAL A 80 -18.09 3.39 4.77
C VAL A 80 -19.17 4.39 4.35
N ALA A 81 -20.34 4.37 4.97
CA ALA A 81 -21.51 5.17 4.56
C ALA A 81 -21.29 6.69 4.61
N ASN A 82 -20.31 7.17 5.39
CA ASN A 82 -20.00 8.60 5.50
C ASN A 82 -18.87 9.04 4.55
N TYR A 83 -18.33 8.12 3.75
CA TYR A 83 -17.15 8.38 2.91
C TYR A 83 -17.46 8.20 1.44
N GLU A 84 -16.91 9.10 0.64
CA GLU A 84 -16.87 9.01 -0.82
C GLU A 84 -15.45 8.62 -1.25
N PHE A 85 -15.34 7.53 -2.02
CA PHE A 85 -14.07 7.08 -2.59
C PHE A 85 -14.00 7.57 -4.03
N ARG A 86 -13.22 8.64 -4.25
CA ARG A 86 -13.13 9.33 -5.53
C ARG A 86 -12.15 8.66 -6.48
N ASP A 87 -12.28 8.99 -7.76
CA ASP A 87 -11.41 8.45 -8.81
C ASP A 87 -9.93 8.77 -8.49
N PRO A 88 -9.05 7.75 -8.40
CA PRO A 88 -7.67 7.96 -8.01
C PRO A 88 -6.86 8.80 -9.02
N VAL A 89 -7.15 8.70 -10.32
CA VAL A 89 -6.44 9.41 -11.39
C VAL A 89 -6.83 10.89 -11.36
N GLU A 90 -8.12 11.20 -11.21
CA GLU A 90 -8.59 12.58 -11.07
C GLU A 90 -8.00 13.24 -9.82
N ILE A 91 -8.05 12.56 -8.66
CA ILE A 91 -7.57 13.11 -7.40
C ILE A 91 -6.07 13.31 -7.39
N ILE A 92 -5.26 12.35 -7.84
CA ILE A 92 -3.81 12.55 -7.87
C ILE A 92 -3.45 13.71 -8.78
N THR A 93 -4.12 13.86 -9.92
CA THR A 93 -3.89 14.96 -10.87
C THR A 93 -4.15 16.32 -10.22
N GLU A 94 -5.20 16.43 -9.40
CA GLU A 94 -5.52 17.65 -8.64
C GLU A 94 -4.49 17.97 -7.54
N TRP A 95 -3.94 16.94 -6.89
CA TRP A 95 -3.05 17.09 -5.74
C TRP A 95 -1.57 17.21 -6.09
N LEU A 96 -1.16 16.78 -7.28
CA LEU A 96 0.22 16.88 -7.76
C LEU A 96 0.81 18.30 -7.63
N PRO A 97 0.12 19.39 -8.03
CA PRO A 97 0.64 20.75 -7.82
C PRO A 97 0.90 21.06 -6.34
N LYS A 98 0.02 20.65 -5.43
CA LYS A 98 0.16 20.90 -3.98
C LYS A 98 1.40 20.20 -3.40
N VAL A 99 1.68 18.98 -3.85
CA VAL A 99 2.86 18.21 -3.41
C VAL A 99 4.16 18.78 -4.00
N LYS A 100 4.12 19.26 -5.25
CA LYS A 100 5.23 19.98 -5.87
C LYS A 100 5.51 21.31 -5.15
N ASP A 101 4.47 22.07 -4.82
CA ASP A 101 4.59 23.32 -4.06
C ASP A 101 5.12 23.11 -2.64
N ALA A 102 4.87 21.93 -2.05
CA ALA A 102 5.51 21.50 -0.80
C ALA A 102 7.01 21.14 -0.95
N GLY A 103 7.53 21.19 -2.18
CA GLY A 103 8.95 21.03 -2.49
C GLY A 103 9.38 19.59 -2.80
N ALA A 104 8.48 18.72 -3.24
CA ALA A 104 8.84 17.38 -3.69
C ALA A 104 9.71 17.42 -4.96
N ASP A 105 10.85 16.72 -4.94
CA ASP A 105 11.73 16.52 -6.10
C ASP A 105 11.23 15.36 -6.98
N ILE A 106 10.69 14.32 -6.35
CA ILE A 106 9.98 13.21 -7.01
C ILE A 106 8.69 12.90 -6.26
N ILE A 107 7.71 12.32 -6.95
CA ILE A 107 6.41 11.95 -6.38
C ILE A 107 6.11 10.48 -6.65
N ILE A 108 5.90 9.75 -5.58
CA ILE A 108 5.54 8.33 -5.57
C ILE A 108 4.06 8.21 -5.18
N ALA A 109 3.26 7.56 -6.02
CA ALA A 109 1.92 7.16 -5.63
C ALA A 109 2.01 5.91 -4.74
N LEU A 110 1.72 6.05 -3.44
CA LEU A 110 1.67 4.95 -2.48
C LEU A 110 0.21 4.52 -2.32
N THR A 111 -0.15 3.36 -2.87
CA THR A 111 -1.56 3.07 -3.11
C THR A 111 -1.98 1.68 -2.64
N HIS A 112 -3.27 1.55 -2.34
CA HIS A 112 -3.99 0.29 -2.30
C HIS A 112 -4.89 0.14 -3.53
N LEU A 113 -4.30 0.35 -4.72
CA LEU A 113 -4.96 0.13 -6.01
C LEU A 113 -4.50 -1.18 -6.62
N GLY A 114 -5.39 -1.83 -7.35
CA GLY A 114 -5.09 -3.11 -7.99
C GLY A 114 -4.14 -2.99 -9.18
N SER A 115 -3.21 -3.93 -9.29
CA SER A 115 -2.40 -4.15 -10.50
C SER A 115 -2.28 -5.62 -10.86
N PHE A 116 -2.04 -5.90 -12.13
CA PHE A 116 -1.82 -7.23 -12.68
C PHE A 116 -0.66 -7.18 -13.66
N GLN A 117 0.06 -8.29 -13.80
CA GLN A 117 1.11 -8.45 -14.80
C GLN A 117 0.91 -9.79 -15.51
N ASP A 118 0.83 -9.76 -16.83
CA ASP A 118 0.73 -10.98 -17.64
C ASP A 118 2.11 -11.62 -17.88
N LYS A 119 2.15 -12.72 -18.64
CA LYS A 119 3.40 -13.46 -18.91
C LYS A 119 4.32 -12.72 -19.88
N GLU A 120 3.73 -11.86 -20.71
CA GLU A 120 4.40 -10.99 -21.66
C GLU A 120 4.99 -9.75 -20.98
N GLY A 121 4.68 -9.53 -19.70
CA GLY A 121 5.18 -8.44 -18.87
C GLY A 121 4.31 -7.19 -18.92
N ASN A 122 3.16 -7.22 -19.59
CA ASN A 122 2.25 -6.07 -19.64
C ASN A 122 1.59 -5.88 -18.28
N ILE A 123 1.67 -4.66 -17.76
CA ILE A 123 1.09 -4.29 -16.47
C ILE A 123 -0.21 -3.53 -16.72
N THR A 124 -1.26 -3.94 -16.02
CA THR A 124 -2.63 -3.38 -16.13
C THR A 124 -3.26 -3.20 -14.75
N GLY A 125 -4.43 -2.57 -14.70
CA GLY A 125 -5.20 -2.32 -13.47
C GLY A 125 -5.26 -0.84 -13.11
N GLU A 126 -6.00 -0.52 -12.04
CA GLU A 126 -6.19 0.85 -11.55
C GLU A 126 -4.85 1.55 -11.29
N ALA A 127 -3.90 0.84 -10.67
CA ALA A 127 -2.60 1.42 -10.36
C ALA A 127 -1.76 1.72 -11.61
N ALA A 128 -1.94 0.95 -12.69
CA ALA A 128 -1.21 1.16 -13.95
C ALA A 128 -1.61 2.49 -14.62
N ALA A 129 -2.87 2.91 -14.47
CA ALA A 129 -3.35 4.18 -15.00
C ALA A 129 -2.64 5.40 -14.36
N LEU A 130 -2.16 5.28 -13.12
CA LEU A 130 -1.40 6.34 -12.45
C LEU A 130 -0.04 6.61 -13.12
N CYS A 131 0.53 5.61 -13.81
CA CYS A 131 1.75 5.80 -14.58
C CYS A 131 1.51 6.70 -15.82
N GLU A 132 0.27 6.89 -16.27
CA GLU A 132 -0.05 7.82 -17.34
C GLU A 132 -0.16 9.28 -16.87
N VAL A 133 -0.17 9.53 -15.55
CA VAL A 133 -0.32 10.88 -15.00
C VAL A 133 1.03 11.60 -14.98
N ASP A 134 1.09 12.77 -15.63
CA ASP A 134 2.28 13.62 -15.66
C ASP A 134 2.62 14.16 -14.26
N GLY A 135 3.86 13.90 -13.81
CA GLY A 135 4.34 14.29 -12.49
C GLY A 135 4.26 13.20 -11.42
N VAL A 136 3.73 12.02 -11.74
CA VAL A 136 3.97 10.79 -10.97
C VAL A 136 5.25 10.15 -11.49
N ASP A 137 6.20 9.85 -10.61
CA ASP A 137 7.49 9.25 -10.97
C ASP A 137 7.53 7.74 -10.73
N ALA A 138 6.74 7.23 -9.77
CA ALA A 138 6.63 5.80 -9.49
C ALA A 138 5.30 5.45 -8.83
N VAL A 139 4.93 4.16 -8.90
CA VAL A 139 3.70 3.64 -8.29
C VAL A 139 4.02 2.41 -7.43
N ILE A 140 3.60 2.46 -6.17
CA ILE A 140 3.54 1.31 -5.27
C ILE A 140 2.07 0.92 -5.16
N SER A 141 1.75 -0.31 -5.59
CA SER A 141 0.37 -0.83 -5.69
C SER A 141 0.12 -1.96 -4.69
N GLY A 142 -1.15 -2.37 -4.57
CA GLY A 142 -1.62 -3.37 -3.61
C GLY A 142 -2.91 -4.06 -4.08
N HIS A 143 -3.78 -4.41 -3.13
CA HIS A 143 -5.16 -4.91 -3.34
C HIS A 143 -5.30 -6.29 -4.01
N THR A 144 -4.72 -6.49 -5.19
CA THR A 144 -4.91 -7.71 -6.00
C THR A 144 -4.07 -8.89 -5.56
N HIS A 145 -3.15 -8.66 -4.63
CA HIS A 145 -2.24 -9.65 -4.07
C HIS A 145 -1.39 -10.36 -5.13
N LYS A 146 -0.90 -9.61 -6.12
CA LYS A 146 -0.07 -10.11 -7.22
C LYS A 146 1.38 -9.69 -7.03
N SER A 147 2.29 -10.48 -7.60
CA SER A 147 3.67 -10.03 -7.84
C SER A 147 3.66 -9.22 -9.12
N VAL A 148 3.94 -7.92 -9.02
CA VAL A 148 4.04 -7.02 -10.18
C VAL A 148 5.34 -6.23 -10.06
N CYS A 149 6.12 -6.20 -11.14
CA CYS A 149 7.39 -5.48 -11.19
C CYS A 149 7.73 -5.14 -12.63
N GLY A 150 7.78 -3.86 -12.96
CA GLY A 150 8.17 -3.43 -14.29
C GLY A 150 7.93 -1.94 -14.50
N LEU A 151 7.99 -1.53 -15.77
CA LEU A 151 7.77 -0.15 -16.18
C LEU A 151 6.44 -0.03 -16.91
N VAL A 152 5.67 1.01 -16.60
CA VAL A 152 4.51 1.46 -17.38
C VAL A 152 4.78 2.92 -17.74
N ASN A 153 4.72 3.26 -19.03
CA ASN A 153 5.07 4.59 -19.52
C ASN A 153 6.41 5.12 -18.94
N ASN A 154 7.44 4.27 -18.96
CA ASN A 154 8.77 4.51 -18.40
C ASN A 154 8.85 4.80 -16.89
N LYS A 155 7.77 4.57 -16.13
CA LYS A 155 7.73 4.74 -14.67
C LYS A 155 7.65 3.38 -13.99
N PRO A 156 8.42 3.14 -12.91
CA PRO A 156 8.34 1.88 -12.20
C PRO A 156 7.01 1.71 -11.47
N LEU A 157 6.43 0.52 -11.61
CA LEU A 157 5.28 0.05 -10.85
C LEU A 157 5.63 -1.27 -10.17
N VAL A 158 5.38 -1.34 -8.85
CA VAL A 158 5.61 -2.53 -8.04
C VAL A 158 4.40 -2.96 -7.22
N GLN A 159 4.26 -4.27 -7.01
CA GLN A 159 3.40 -4.90 -6.01
C GLN A 159 4.13 -6.08 -5.40
N ALA A 160 4.32 -6.05 -4.07
CA ALA A 160 5.14 -7.01 -3.34
C ALA A 160 4.37 -8.28 -2.91
N TYR A 161 3.50 -8.80 -3.78
CA TYR A 161 2.66 -9.97 -3.50
C TYR A 161 1.78 -9.79 -2.25
N LYS A 162 1.70 -10.78 -1.36
CA LYS A 162 0.89 -10.75 -0.13
C LYS A 162 1.59 -11.39 1.06
N TYR A 163 1.12 -11.10 2.27
CA TYR A 163 1.51 -11.76 3.53
C TYR A 163 3.02 -11.71 3.82
N GLY A 164 3.69 -10.61 3.47
CA GLY A 164 5.13 -10.47 3.68
C GLY A 164 5.98 -11.46 2.89
N ARG A 165 5.44 -12.06 1.82
CA ARG A 165 6.17 -13.07 1.02
C ARG A 165 7.21 -12.48 0.08
N SER A 166 7.13 -11.20 -0.23
CA SER A 166 8.13 -10.49 -1.02
C SER A 166 8.35 -9.08 -0.48
N PHE A 167 9.51 -8.50 -0.79
CA PHE A 167 9.74 -7.06 -0.71
C PHE A 167 9.86 -6.46 -2.10
N ALA A 168 9.34 -5.25 -2.27
CA ALA A 168 9.62 -4.44 -3.45
C ALA A 168 10.68 -3.39 -3.12
N LYS A 169 11.57 -3.15 -4.07
CA LYS A 169 12.58 -2.12 -4.01
C LYS A 169 12.44 -1.22 -5.23
N LEU A 170 12.31 0.08 -5.00
CA LEU A 170 12.44 1.10 -6.03
C LEU A 170 13.78 1.80 -5.81
N THR A 171 14.62 1.84 -6.84
CA THR A 171 15.92 2.53 -6.81
C THR A 171 15.83 3.75 -7.71
N PHE A 172 16.09 4.94 -7.17
CA PHE A 172 16.11 6.19 -7.92
C PHE A 172 17.54 6.70 -7.99
N ILE A 173 17.98 7.10 -9.17
CA ILE A 173 19.31 7.67 -9.42
C ILE A 173 19.13 9.13 -9.80
N PHE A 174 19.84 10.01 -9.09
CA PHE A 174 19.82 11.46 -9.32
C PHE A 174 21.17 11.95 -9.85
N ASP A 175 21.15 13.04 -10.62
CA ASP A 175 22.37 13.77 -11.00
C ASP A 175 22.82 14.75 -9.91
N GLU A 176 23.93 15.46 -10.14
CA GLU A 176 24.49 16.45 -9.23
C GLU A 176 23.57 17.68 -8.97
N ASN A 177 22.50 17.84 -9.75
CA ASN A 177 21.51 18.91 -9.62
C ASN A 177 20.17 18.39 -9.09
N ASN A 178 20.15 17.21 -8.44
CA ASN A 178 18.96 16.53 -7.94
C ASN A 178 17.90 16.21 -9.00
N ARG A 179 18.28 16.10 -10.28
CA ARG A 179 17.34 15.67 -11.33
C ARG A 179 17.33 14.16 -11.41
N LEU A 180 16.13 13.57 -11.46
CA LEU A 180 15.96 12.13 -11.63
C LEU A 180 16.51 11.69 -13.00
N VAL A 181 17.48 10.76 -12.97
CA VAL A 181 18.15 10.18 -14.15
C VAL A 181 17.51 8.85 -14.52
N SER A 182 17.27 7.98 -13.54
CA SER A 182 16.61 6.69 -13.76
C SER A 182 15.87 6.21 -12.51
N ALA A 183 14.88 5.36 -12.72
CA ALA A 183 14.12 4.72 -11.66
C ALA A 183 13.92 3.23 -12.00
N GLU A 184 14.39 2.34 -11.13
CA GLU A 184 14.47 0.91 -11.39
C GLU A 184 13.69 0.11 -10.32
N PRO A 185 12.72 -0.74 -10.73
CA PRO A 185 12.00 -1.61 -9.83
C PRO A 185 12.68 -2.98 -9.68
N ALA A 186 12.60 -3.56 -8.49
CA ALA A 186 12.99 -4.93 -8.22
C ALA A 186 12.07 -5.58 -7.18
N LEU A 187 11.95 -6.91 -7.22
CA LEU A 187 11.31 -7.71 -6.18
C LEU A 187 12.31 -8.68 -5.57
N ASP A 188 12.29 -8.79 -4.25
CA ASP A 188 12.93 -9.85 -3.48
C ASP A 188 11.85 -10.83 -3.00
N HIS A 189 11.83 -12.02 -3.61
CA HIS A 189 10.89 -13.08 -3.29
C HIS A 189 11.34 -13.87 -2.06
N LEU A 190 11.08 -13.31 -0.88
CA LEU A 190 11.44 -13.93 0.42
C LEU A 190 10.98 -15.38 0.53
N TYR A 191 9.77 -15.68 0.05
CA TYR A 191 9.21 -17.05 0.09
C TYR A 191 10.05 -18.08 -0.67
N ALA A 192 10.80 -17.68 -1.70
CA ALA A 192 11.64 -18.57 -2.49
C ALA A 192 12.98 -18.90 -1.82
N ARG A 193 13.35 -18.15 -0.78
CA ARG A 193 14.60 -18.29 -0.02
C ARG A 193 14.36 -18.32 1.48
N ALA A 194 13.20 -18.81 1.91
CA ALA A 194 12.77 -18.78 3.30
C ALA A 194 13.75 -19.53 4.23
N ASP A 195 14.38 -20.59 3.73
CA ASP A 195 15.43 -21.37 4.39
C ASP A 195 16.72 -20.59 4.65
N THR A 196 16.94 -19.48 3.93
CA THR A 196 18.09 -18.60 4.10
C THR A 196 17.85 -17.46 5.10
N LEU A 197 16.59 -17.23 5.48
CA LEU A 197 16.20 -16.17 6.38
C LEU A 197 16.40 -16.60 7.83
N LYS A 198 16.82 -15.64 8.66
CA LYS A 198 16.90 -15.82 10.11
C LYS A 198 15.85 -14.96 10.76
N ASP A 199 15.17 -15.52 11.73
CA ASP A 199 14.20 -14.78 12.53
C ASP A 199 14.90 -13.64 13.28
N ASP A 200 14.29 -12.46 13.24
CA ASP A 200 14.69 -11.37 14.12
C ASP A 200 14.19 -11.67 15.53
N ALA A 201 15.10 -11.62 16.51
CA ALA A 201 14.79 -12.01 17.89
C ALA A 201 13.67 -11.17 18.51
N ASN A 202 13.56 -9.88 18.16
CA ASN A 202 12.51 -9.02 18.69
C ASN A 202 11.15 -9.36 18.06
N MET A 203 11.12 -9.58 16.74
CA MET A 203 9.90 -10.01 16.04
C MET A 203 9.42 -11.38 16.51
N LEU A 204 10.35 -12.31 16.74
CA LEU A 204 10.03 -13.64 17.27
C LEU A 204 9.39 -13.55 18.65
N ALA A 205 9.97 -12.75 19.56
CA ALA A 205 9.40 -12.54 20.89
C ALA A 205 7.99 -11.91 20.85
N ILE A 206 7.73 -10.99 19.92
CA ILE A 206 6.39 -10.42 19.71
C ILE A 206 5.42 -11.49 19.23
N TYR A 207 5.83 -12.33 18.27
CA TYR A 207 5.02 -13.43 17.75
C TYR A 207 4.69 -14.43 18.86
N GLU A 208 5.69 -14.93 19.58
CA GLU A 208 5.53 -15.93 20.65
C GLU A 208 4.57 -15.45 21.74
N ARG A 209 4.65 -14.17 22.13
CA ARG A 209 3.72 -13.57 23.09
C ARG A 209 2.27 -13.68 22.63
N TYR A 210 1.99 -13.31 21.37
CA TYR A 210 0.62 -13.38 20.84
C TYR A 210 0.17 -14.81 20.58
N ASP A 211 1.07 -15.71 20.18
CA ASP A 211 0.79 -17.13 20.00
C ASP A 211 0.36 -17.77 21.34
N GLU A 212 1.08 -17.46 22.43
CA GLU A 212 0.73 -17.90 23.78
C GLU A 212 -0.61 -17.30 24.26
N GLU A 213 -0.81 -15.99 24.10
CA GLU A 213 -2.02 -15.30 24.54
C GLU A 213 -3.28 -15.76 23.79
N LEU A 214 -3.17 -15.92 22.46
CA LEU A 214 -4.31 -16.20 21.59
C LEU A 214 -4.49 -17.69 21.32
N GLY A 215 -3.49 -18.52 21.57
CA GLY A 215 -3.50 -19.97 21.34
C GLY A 215 -4.72 -20.68 21.94
N PRO A 216 -5.14 -20.41 23.20
CA PRO A 216 -6.34 -21.01 23.77
C PRO A 216 -7.64 -20.68 23.02
N VAL A 217 -7.70 -19.51 22.39
CA VAL A 217 -8.87 -19.06 21.61
C VAL A 217 -8.81 -19.62 20.19
N LEU A 218 -7.67 -19.47 19.51
CA LEU A 218 -7.47 -19.91 18.13
C LEU A 218 -7.45 -21.44 17.99
N GLY A 219 -6.96 -22.15 19.00
CA GLY A 219 -6.91 -23.62 19.04
C GLY A 219 -8.26 -24.28 19.40
N LYS A 220 -9.31 -23.50 19.66
CA LYS A 220 -10.62 -24.05 20.02
C LYS A 220 -11.26 -24.73 18.81
N VAL A 221 -11.45 -26.05 18.91
CA VAL A 221 -12.17 -26.82 17.90
C VAL A 221 -13.65 -26.42 17.89
N LEU A 222 -14.10 -25.80 16.81
CA LEU A 222 -15.51 -25.39 16.61
C LEU A 222 -16.34 -26.48 15.93
N GLY A 223 -15.70 -27.37 15.19
CA GLY A 223 -16.36 -28.45 14.46
C GLY A 223 -15.34 -29.41 13.86
N LYS A 224 -15.84 -30.53 13.33
CA LYS A 224 -15.06 -31.51 12.58
C LYS A 224 -15.77 -31.76 11.26
N THR A 225 -14.98 -31.94 10.20
CA THR A 225 -15.47 -32.36 8.88
C THR A 225 -15.04 -33.81 8.63
N THR A 226 -15.85 -34.56 7.88
CA THR A 226 -15.49 -35.91 7.41
C THR A 226 -14.84 -35.89 6.03
N VAL A 227 -14.78 -34.71 5.40
CA VAL A 227 -14.18 -34.49 4.09
C VAL A 227 -13.12 -33.40 4.19
N GLU A 228 -12.17 -33.43 3.27
CA GLU A 228 -11.21 -32.35 3.11
C GLU A 228 -11.93 -31.05 2.67
N LEU A 229 -11.49 -29.92 3.21
CA LEU A 229 -11.98 -28.59 2.83
C LEU A 229 -10.85 -27.90 2.06
N ASP A 230 -10.79 -28.11 0.76
CA ASP A 230 -9.88 -27.35 -0.09
C ASP A 230 -10.37 -25.91 -0.26
N HIS A 231 -9.42 -24.99 -0.41
CA HIS A 231 -9.69 -23.59 -0.73
C HIS A 231 -9.28 -23.25 -2.17
N ASP A 232 -9.00 -24.28 -2.99
CA ASP A 232 -8.67 -24.14 -4.40
C ASP A 232 -9.95 -23.77 -5.16
N ARG A 233 -10.31 -22.49 -5.10
CA ARG A 233 -11.13 -21.89 -6.14
C ARG A 233 -10.19 -21.65 -7.32
N TYR A 234 -10.43 -22.42 -8.38
CA TYR A 234 -9.77 -22.48 -9.70
C TYR A 234 -8.66 -23.51 -9.85
#